data_AF-A0A843KH99-F1
#
_entry.id   AF-A0A843KH99-F1
#
_cell.length_a   1.000
_cell.length_b   1.000
_cell.length_c   1.000
_cell.angle_alpha   90.00
_cell.angle_beta   90.00
_cell.angle_gamma   90.00
#
_symmetry.space_group_name_H-M   'P 1'
#
loop_
_entity.id
_entity.type
_entity.pdbx_description
1 polymer ?
#
loop_
_entity_poly.entity_id
_entity_poly.type
_entity_poly.pdbx_seq_one_letter_code
_entity_poly.pdbx_strand_id
1 'polypeptide(L)'
;MGEETVYYITKGPIRGACEHKHRNVDYAYHCLRHEIRAAEKEGAISDRRILAVDSGLERELAEREICELDYARRTALKKTVLKQEQRKLNNGLGR
;
A
#
# COMPACT_ATOMS: atom_id res chain seq x y z
N MET A 1 5.06 -10.23 -22.77
CA MET A 1 3.88 -9.55 -22.19
C MET A 1 4.20 -9.37 -20.72
N GLY A 2 4.73 -8.20 -20.36
CA GLY A 2 5.15 -7.93 -18.98
C GLY A 2 3.93 -7.77 -18.09
N GLU A 3 3.95 -8.36 -16.90
CA GLU A 3 2.91 -8.19 -15.90
C GLU A 3 2.73 -6.69 -15.61
N GLU A 4 1.64 -6.10 -16.09
CA GLU A 4 1.17 -4.77 -15.70
C GLU A 4 0.84 -4.83 -14.21
N THR A 5 1.86 -4.60 -13.39
CA THR A 5 1.77 -4.66 -11.94
C THR A 5 1.50 -3.25 -11.44
N VAL A 6 0.23 -3.00 -11.08
CA VAL A 6 -0.16 -1.76 -10.41
C VAL A 6 0.75 -1.52 -9.21
N TYR A 7 1.37 -0.34 -9.17
CA TYR A 7 2.18 0.10 -8.03
C TYR A 7 1.67 1.43 -7.51
N TYR A 8 2.05 1.75 -6.28
CA TYR A 8 1.59 2.93 -5.58
C TYR A 8 2.77 3.85 -5.30
N ILE A 9 2.56 5.15 -5.45
CA ILE A 9 3.53 6.19 -5.14
C ILE A 9 2.88 7.26 -4.29
N THR A 10 3.70 8.12 -3.69
CA THR A 10 3.24 9.38 -3.12
C THR A 10 3.77 10.52 -3.99
N LYS A 11 2.91 11.46 -4.38
CA LYS A 11 3.29 12.58 -5.24
C LYS A 11 2.47 13.81 -4.90
N GLY A 12 3.11 14.97 -4.95
CA GLY A 12 2.47 16.28 -4.77
C GLY A 12 3.15 17.34 -5.65
N PRO A 13 2.43 18.41 -6.05
CA PRO A 13 2.96 19.49 -6.89
C PRO A 13 4.11 20.29 -6.27
N ILE A 14 4.21 20.39 -4.94
CA ILE A 14 5.18 21.22 -4.22
C ILE A 14 6.35 20.34 -3.76
N ARG A 15 6.07 19.26 -3.03
CA ARG A 15 7.13 18.41 -2.45
C ARG A 15 7.57 17.26 -3.36
N GLY A 16 7.02 17.17 -4.57
CA GLY A 16 7.41 16.16 -5.57
C GLY A 16 6.95 14.74 -5.22
N ALA A 17 7.61 13.73 -5.82
CA ALA A 17 7.29 12.32 -5.64
C ALA A 17 8.22 11.62 -4.63
N CYS A 18 7.75 10.51 -4.04
CA CYS A 18 8.67 9.56 -3.41
C CYS A 18 9.43 8.76 -4.48
N GLU A 19 10.64 8.32 -4.14
CA GLU A 19 11.50 7.52 -5.02
C GLU A 19 11.10 6.04 -5.05
N HIS A 20 10.07 5.65 -4.28
CA HIS A 20 9.68 4.26 -4.08
C HIS A 20 8.49 3.85 -4.96
N LYS A 21 8.60 2.70 -5.62
CA LYS A 21 7.46 1.99 -6.22
C LYS A 21 6.88 1.00 -5.21
N HIS A 22 5.83 1.39 -4.51
CA HIS A 22 5.23 0.55 -3.48
C HIS A 22 4.33 -0.53 -4.10
N ARG A 23 4.53 -1.78 -3.72
CA ARG A 23 3.69 -2.91 -4.21
C ARG A 23 2.26 -2.89 -3.65
N ASN A 24 2.02 -2.15 -2.57
CA ASN A 24 0.71 -2.04 -1.93
C ASN A 24 0.52 -0.64 -1.33
N VAL A 25 -0.74 -0.33 -1.05
CA VAL A 25 -1.17 0.96 -0.52
C VAL A 25 -0.61 1.24 0.88
N ASP A 26 -0.41 0.21 1.71
CA ASP A 26 0.06 0.38 3.10
C ASP A 26 1.48 0.95 3.17
N TYR A 27 2.37 0.49 2.28
CA TYR A 27 3.71 1.04 2.19
C TYR A 27 3.70 2.48 1.65
N ALA A 28 2.82 2.79 0.70
CA ALA A 28 2.62 4.16 0.22
C ALA A 28 2.09 5.06 1.34
N TYR A 29 1.15 4.57 2.15
CA TYR A 29 0.64 5.28 3.33
C TYR A 29 1.73 5.53 4.38
N HIS A 30 2.56 4.52 4.65
CA HIS A 30 3.70 4.68 5.55
C HIS A 30 4.68 5.75 5.05
N CYS A 31 4.95 5.77 3.74
CA CYS A 31 5.78 6.79 3.11
C CYS A 31 5.17 8.19 3.23
N LEU A 32 3.86 8.32 2.95
CA LEU A 32 3.14 9.58 3.09
C LEU A 32 3.17 10.09 4.53
N ARG A 33 2.94 9.21 5.51
CA ARG A 33 2.97 9.57 6.94
C ARG A 33 4.34 10.09 7.38
N HIS A 34 5.42 9.50 6.87
CA HIS A 34 6.78 9.96 7.16
C HIS A 34 7.03 11.35 6.60
N GLU A 35 6.53 11.60 5.39
CA GLU A 35 6.70 12.86 4.71
C GLU A 35 5.84 13.98 5.33
N ILE A 36 4.59 13.69 5.72
CA ILE A 36 3.75 14.61 6.54
C ILE A 36 4.50 15.02 7.81
N ARG A 37 5.05 14.06 8.56
CA ARG A 37 5.82 14.35 9.78
C ARG A 37 7.06 15.18 9.51
N ALA A 38 7.71 15.00 8.35
CA ALA A 38 8.87 15.79 7.96
C ALA A 38 8.45 17.24 7.64
N ALA A 39 7.36 17.41 6.87
CA ALA A 39 6.79 18.72 6.57
C ALA A 39 6.37 19.46 7.84
N GLU A 40 5.68 18.79 8.78
CA GLU A 40 5.27 19.38 10.06
C GLU A 40 6.46 19.89 10.88
N LYS A 41 7.58 19.15 10.90
CA LYS A 41 8.81 19.57 11.58
C LYS A 41 9.45 20.81 10.93
N GLU A 42 9.25 20.98 9.64
CA GLU A 42 9.70 22.15 8.87
C GLU A 42 8.70 23.32 8.94
N GLY A 43 7.59 23.18 9.67
CA GLY A 43 6.52 24.18 9.74
C GLY A 43 5.67 24.26 8.47
N ALA A 44 5.69 23.21 7.64
CA ALA A 44 4.95 23.11 6.38
C ALA A 44 3.86 22.03 6.44
N ILE A 45 2.95 22.06 5.47
CA ILE A 45 1.96 21.01 5.25
C ILE A 45 2.38 20.20 4.03
N SER A 46 2.27 18.88 4.11
CA SER A 46 2.46 18.02 2.95
C SER A 46 1.28 18.12 1.98
N ASP A 47 1.61 18.37 0.71
CA ASP A 47 0.71 18.32 -0.43
C ASP A 47 0.68 16.95 -1.11
N ARG A 48 1.47 15.98 -0.65
CA ARG A 48 1.54 14.66 -1.29
C ARG A 48 0.23 13.90 -1.10
N ARG A 49 -0.13 13.13 -2.12
CA ARG A 49 -1.25 12.19 -2.15
C ARG A 49 -0.75 10.82 -2.59
N ILE A 50 -1.54 9.78 -2.32
CA ILE A 50 -1.24 8.43 -2.83
C ILE A 50 -1.83 8.31 -4.23
N LEU A 51 -1.01 7.87 -5.18
CA LEU A 51 -1.43 7.58 -6.54
C LEU A 51 -1.22 6.10 -6.83
N ALA A 52 -2.20 5.48 -7.50
CA ALA A 52 -2.03 4.22 -8.18
C ALA A 52 -1.47 4.49 -9.58
N VAL A 53 -0.42 3.79 -9.95
CA VAL A 53 0.15 3.82 -11.29
C VAL A 53 -0.12 2.49 -11.96
N ASP A 54 -0.89 2.55 -13.03
CA ASP A 54 -1.23 1.42 -13.86
C ASP A 54 -0.78 1.71 -15.29
N SER A 55 0.15 0.92 -15.81
CA SER A 55 0.63 1.05 -17.19
C SER A 55 1.13 2.47 -17.56
N GLY A 56 1.72 3.15 -16.56
CA GLY A 56 2.23 4.53 -16.69
C GLY A 56 1.17 5.62 -16.48
N LEU A 57 -0.10 5.26 -16.31
CA LEU A 57 -1.18 6.18 -15.97
C LEU A 57 -1.27 6.35 -14.47
N GLU A 58 -1.12 7.59 -14.00
CA GLU A 58 -1.25 7.95 -12.60
C GLU A 58 -2.70 8.32 -12.26
N ARG A 59 -3.26 7.72 -11.21
CA ARG A 59 -4.57 8.06 -10.66
C ARG A 59 -4.48 8.28 -9.17
N GLU A 60 -4.96 9.43 -8.69
CA GLU A 60 -5.07 9.69 -7.26
C GLU A 60 -6.10 8.74 -6.61
N LEU A 61 -5.75 8.21 -5.44
CA LEU A 61 -6.64 7.39 -4.63
C LEU A 61 -7.34 8.24 -3.58
N ALA A 62 -8.66 8.14 -3.52
CA ALA A 62 -9.42 8.71 -2.42
C ALA A 62 -9.13 7.97 -1.10
N GLU A 63 -9.32 8.64 0.03
CA GLU A 63 -9.14 8.04 1.38
C GLU A 63 -9.94 6.74 1.55
N ARG A 64 -11.18 6.73 1.04
CA ARG A 64 -12.04 5.54 1.08
C ARG A 64 -11.42 4.35 0.33
N GLU A 65 -10.85 4.59 -0.85
CA GLU A 65 -10.22 3.54 -1.65
C GLU A 65 -8.97 2.99 -0.95
N ILE A 66 -8.19 3.86 -0.31
CA ILE A 66 -7.03 3.47 0.49
C ILE A 66 -7.46 2.51 1.62
N CYS A 67 -8.52 2.85 2.34
CA CYS A 67 -9.07 2.03 3.42
C CYS A 67 -9.61 0.68 2.90
N GLU A 68 -10.31 0.66 1.78
CA GLU A 68 -10.86 -0.56 1.18
C GLU A 68 -9.75 -1.51 0.71
N LEU A 69 -8.67 -0.97 0.11
CA LEU A 69 -7.51 -1.74 -0.35
C LEU A 69 -6.71 -2.35 0.81
N ASP A 70 -6.45 -1.59 1.88
CA ASP A 70 -5.81 -2.11 3.10
C ASP A 70 -6.67 -3.22 3.73
N TYR A 71 -7.98 -3.00 3.87
CA TYR A 71 -8.90 -3.99 4.42
C TYR A 71 -8.93 -5.29 3.62
N ALA A 72 -9.02 -5.19 2.29
CA ALA A 72 -9.01 -6.34 1.39
C ALA A 72 -7.71 -7.14 1.54
N ARG A 73 -6.56 -6.46 1.62
CA ARG A 73 -5.25 -7.09 1.82
C ARG A 73 -5.18 -7.83 3.16
N ARG A 74 -5.54 -7.17 4.27
CA ARG A 74 -5.54 -7.80 5.60
C ARG A 74 -6.44 -9.03 5.65
N THR A 75 -7.60 -8.94 5.01
CA THR A 75 -8.56 -10.06 4.93
C THR A 75 -8.01 -11.23 4.12
N ALA A 76 -7.37 -10.97 2.98
CA ALA A 76 -6.72 -12.00 2.17
C ALA A 76 -5.55 -12.67 2.90
N LEU A 77 -4.73 -11.89 3.61
CA LEU A 77 -3.63 -12.41 4.42
C LEU A 77 -4.14 -13.30 5.55
N LYS A 78 -5.16 -12.86 6.30
CA LYS A 78 -5.80 -13.65 7.36
C LYS A 78 -6.35 -14.97 6.84
N LYS A 79 -7.05 -14.97 5.70
CA LYS A 79 -7.53 -16.20 5.05
C LYS A 79 -6.39 -17.14 4.68
N THR A 80 -5.27 -16.59 4.20
CA THR A 80 -4.10 -17.38 3.81
C THR A 80 -3.42 -18.02 5.01
N VAL A 81 -3.26 -17.27 6.11
CA VAL A 81 -2.72 -17.80 7.39
C VAL A 81 -3.61 -18.92 7.92
N LEU A 82 -4.92 -18.70 8.00
CA LEU A 82 -5.87 -19.72 8.47
C LEU A 82 -5.82 -21.00 7.62
N LYS A 83 -5.72 -20.88 6.28
CA LYS A 83 -5.55 -22.03 5.39
C LYS A 83 -4.24 -22.78 5.64
N GLN A 84 -3.15 -22.08 5.94
CA GLN A 84 -1.87 -22.71 6.27
C GLN A 84 -1.92 -23.43 7.61
N GLU A 85 -2.56 -22.84 8.63
CA GLU A 85 -2.75 -23.48 9.94
C GLU A 85 -3.62 -24.73 9.84
N GLN A 86 -4.73 -24.68 9.10
CA GLN A 86 -5.58 -25.86 8.88
C GLN A 86 -4.81 -27.00 8.19
N ARG A 87 -3.96 -26.69 7.21
CA ARG A 87 -3.09 -27.69 6.55
C ARG A 87 -2.09 -28.30 7.54
N LYS A 88 -1.49 -27.50 8.42
CA LYS A 88 -0.57 -27.99 9.45
C LYS A 88 -1.27 -28.92 10.44
N LEU A 89 -2.48 -28.56 10.90
CA LEU A 89 -3.29 -29.40 11.78
C LEU A 89 -3.67 -30.72 11.10
N ASN A 90 -4.17 -30.67 9.86
CA ASN A 90 -4.57 -31.87 9.12
C ASN A 90 -3.39 -32.80 8.81
N ASN A 91 -2.20 -32.25 8.56
CA ASN A 91 -0.98 -33.04 8.32
C ASN A 91 -0.31 -33.53 9.62
N GLY A 92 -0.62 -32.93 10.78
CA GLY A 92 -0.11 -33.33 12.08
C GLY A 92 -0.96 -34.43 12.76
N LEU A 93 -2.22 -34.58 12.38
CA LEU A 93 -3.15 -35.61 12.86
C LEU A 93 -2.99 -36.98 12.17
N GLY A 94 -2.02 -37.13 11.26
CA GLY A 94 -1.74 -38.35 10.51
C GLY A 94 -0.58 -39.20 11.02
N ARG A 95 -0.15 -39.01 12.27
CA ARG A 95 0.86 -39.87 12.94
C ARG A 95 0.29 -40.50 14.20
#